data_AF-A0A9P0EG10-F1
#
_entry.id   AF-A0A9P0EG10-F1
#
_cell.length_a   1.000
_cell.length_b   1.000
_cell.length_c   1.000
_cell.angle_alpha   90.00
_cell.angle_beta   90.00
_cell.angle_gamma   90.00
#
_symmetry.space_group_name_H-M   'P 1'
#
loop_
_entity.id
_entity.type
_entity.pdbx_description
1 polymer ?
#
loop_
_entity_poly.entity_id
_entity_poly.type
_entity_poly.pdbx_seq_one_letter_code
_entity_poly.pdbx_strand_id
1 'polypeptide(L)' 'MLYLLVYFVALAVASPIISKFTGSEQCSPGDLIWVDCNLCTCNLQGKPNLICAKMWCQPQPKEKNSIEKELM' A
#
# COMPACT_ATOMS: atom_id res chain seq x y z
N MET A 1 -45.10 1.99 5.22
CA MET A 1 -44.37 2.27 3.97
C MET A 1 -43.26 3.30 4.14
N LEU A 2 -43.52 4.43 4.82
CA LEU A 2 -42.50 5.44 5.12
C LEU A 2 -41.31 4.89 5.95
N TYR A 3 -41.58 4.03 6.93
CA TYR A 3 -40.54 3.36 7.74
C TYR A 3 -39.61 2.46 6.92
N LEU A 4 -40.17 1.77 5.91
CA LEU A 4 -39.40 0.91 5.01
C LEU A 4 -38.45 1.76 4.16
N LEU A 5 -38.95 2.89 3.64
CA LEU A 5 -38.15 3.84 2.86
C LEU A 5 -37.03 4.44 3.70
N VAL A 6 -37.30 4.83 4.94
CA VAL A 6 -36.29 5.35 5.87
C VAL A 6 -35.21 4.30 6.18
N TYR A 7 -35.60 3.03 6.35
CA TYR A 7 -34.67 1.92 6.56
C TYR A 7 -33.77 1.66 5.35
N PHE A 8 -34.32 1.68 4.13
CA PHE A 8 -33.56 1.54 2.89
C PHE A 8 -32.57 2.71 2.69
N VAL A 9 -33.01 3.94 2.97
CA VAL A 9 -32.16 5.13 2.89
C VAL A 9 -31.04 5.05 3.93
N ALA A 10 -31.35 4.63 5.16
CA ALA A 10 -30.36 4.44 6.22
C ALA A 10 -29.30 3.39 5.85
N LEU A 11 -29.68 2.26 5.22
CA LEU A 11 -28.74 1.25 4.74
C LEU A 11 -27.85 1.75 3.59
N ALA A 12 -28.39 2.58 2.70
CA ALA A 12 -27.63 3.14 1.58
C ALA A 12 -26.59 4.19 2.03
N VAL A 13 -26.91 4.98 3.07
CA VAL A 13 -25.99 5.99 3.64
C VAL A 13 -25.06 5.43 4.72
N ALA A 14 -25.34 4.22 5.23
CA ALA A 14 -24.48 3.50 6.18
C ALA A 14 -23.31 2.77 5.51
N SER A 15 -23.10 2.94 4.20
CA SER A 15 -21.80 2.67 3.61
C SER A 15 -20.87 3.78 4.09
N PRO A 16 -19.96 3.52 5.04
CA PRO A 16 -19.01 4.55 5.37
C PRO A 16 -18.20 4.77 4.09
N ILE A 17 -18.21 6.00 3.57
CA ILE A 17 -17.11 6.53 2.74
C ILE A 17 -15.90 6.67 3.69
N ILE A 18 -15.53 5.60 4.37
CA ILE A 18 -14.31 5.46 5.12
C ILE A 18 -13.55 4.45 4.28
N SER A 19 -12.85 5.01 3.29
CA SER A 19 -11.78 4.31 2.59
C SER A 19 -11.01 3.55 3.66
N LYS A 20 -11.09 2.22 3.64
CA LYS A 20 -10.42 1.38 4.63
C LYS A 20 -8.93 1.55 4.39
N PHE A 21 -8.31 2.50 5.11
CA PHE A 21 -6.87 2.62 5.22
C PHE A 21 -6.37 1.51 6.16
N THR A 22 -6.65 0.25 5.79
CA THR A 22 -5.93 -0.90 6.32
C THR A 22 -4.58 -0.86 5.62
N GLY A 23 -3.50 -0.63 6.38
CA GLY A 23 -2.14 -0.37 5.90
C GLY A 23 -1.49 -1.48 5.06
N SER A 24 -2.07 -1.81 3.92
CA SER A 24 -1.32 -2.09 2.70
C SER A 24 -1.35 -0.79 1.92
N GLU A 25 -0.21 -0.23 1.53
CA GLU A 25 -0.16 0.97 0.68
C GLU A 25 -0.92 0.71 -0.62
N GLN A 26 -2.22 1.03 -0.62
CA GLN A 26 -3.08 0.94 -1.77
C GLN A 26 -2.91 2.24 -2.53
N CYS A 27 -2.26 2.14 -3.67
CA CYS A 27 -2.07 3.25 -4.60
C CYS A 27 -3.21 3.28 -5.63
N SER A 28 -3.44 4.42 -6.29
CA SER A 28 -4.41 4.52 -7.37
C SER A 28 -3.78 4.01 -8.67
N PRO A 29 -4.51 3.30 -9.54
CA PRO A 29 -3.93 2.82 -10.80
C PRO A 29 -3.31 3.94 -11.62
N GLY A 30 -2.06 3.78 -12.02
CA GLY A 30 -1.29 4.80 -12.73
C GLY A 30 -0.45 5.73 -11.84
N ASP A 31 -0.67 5.73 -10.52
CA ASP A 31 0.17 6.49 -9.59
C ASP A 31 1.63 6.01 -9.65
N LEU A 32 2.56 6.96 -9.54
CA LEU A 32 3.98 6.68 -9.36
C LEU A 32 4.29 6.57 -7.86
N ILE A 33 4.87 5.45 -7.47
CA ILE A 33 5.19 5.13 -6.08
C ILE A 33 6.63 4.61 -5.96
N TRP A 34 7.23 4.82 -4.79
CA TRP A 34 8.58 4.34 -4.49
C TRP A 34 8.47 3.01 -3.74
N VAL A 35 9.06 1.96 -4.29
CA VAL A 35 9.22 0.67 -3.62
C VAL A 35 10.72 0.46 -3.41
N ASP A 36 11.13 0.44 -2.15
CA ASP A 36 12.53 0.67 -1.77
C ASP A 36 13.04 2.00 -2.37
N CYS A 37 14.08 1.96 -3.20
CA CYS A 37 14.56 3.12 -3.95
C CYS A 37 14.09 3.14 -5.42
N ASN A 38 13.32 2.14 -5.85
CA ASN A 38 12.93 2.00 -7.25
C ASN A 38 11.57 2.66 -7.48
N LEU A 39 11.39 3.25 -8.67
CA LEU A 39 10.15 3.90 -9.04
C LEU A 39 9.23 2.91 -9.78
N CYS A 40 8.04 2.70 -9.26
CA CYS A 40 7.05 1.77 -9.81
C CYS A 40 5.77 2.52 -10.17
N THR A 41 4.99 1.97 -11.11
CA THR A 41 3.61 2.38 -11.34
C THR A 41 2.65 1.45 -10.62
N CYS A 42 1.53 2.00 -10.16
CA CYS A 42 0.48 1.22 -9.54
C CYS A 42 -0.41 0.52 -10.59
N ASN A 43 -0.77 -0.73 -10.34
CA ASN A 43 -1.65 -1.53 -11.18
C ASN A 43 -3.13 -1.33 -10.84
N LEU A 44 -4.02 -1.95 -11.63
CA LEU A 44 -5.48 -1.87 -11.44
C LEU A 44 -5.98 -2.49 -10.12
N GLN A 45 -5.16 -3.29 -9.45
CA GLN A 45 -5.46 -3.90 -8.15
C GLN A 45 -4.98 -3.02 -6.97
N GLY A 46 -4.48 -1.82 -7.24
CA GLY A 46 -3.95 -0.91 -6.23
C GLY A 46 -2.63 -1.39 -5.62
N LYS A 47 -1.82 -2.12 -6.39
CA LYS A 47 -0.50 -2.62 -5.96
C LYS A 47 0.61 -2.13 -6.89
N PRO A 48 1.87 -2.04 -6.43
CA PRO A 48 3.00 -1.81 -7.32
C PRO A 48 3.06 -2.86 -8.43
N ASN A 49 3.41 -2.44 -9.65
CA ASN A 49 3.71 -3.36 -10.73
C ASN A 49 4.94 -4.21 -10.42
N LEU A 50 5.00 -5.41 -11.00
CA LEU A 50 6.15 -6.31 -10.86
C LEU A 50 7.42 -5.74 -11.50
N ILE A 51 7.26 -4.88 -12.51
CA ILE A 51 8.36 -4.25 -13.24
C ILE A 51 8.41 -2.78 -12.82
N CYS A 52 9.56 -2.38 -12.26
CA CYS A 52 9.83 -1.02 -11.81
C CYS A 52 11.10 -0.48 -12.50
N ALA A 53 11.21 0.84 -12.58
CA ALA A 53 12.44 1.50 -12.99
C ALA A 53 13.50 1.28 -11.89
N LYS A 54 14.59 0.61 -12.25
CA LYS A 54 15.68 0.33 -11.32
C LYS A 54 16.59 1.54 -11.16
N MET A 55 16.87 1.88 -9.92
CA MET A 55 17.81 2.94 -9.54
C MET A 55 18.92 2.37 -8.67
N TRP A 56 20.03 3.09 -8.55
CA TRP A 56 21.07 2.74 -7.60
C TRP A 56 20.56 3.04 -6.19
N CYS A 57 20.29 1.99 -5.41
CA CYS A 57 19.90 2.12 -4.02
C CYS A 57 21.15 2.22 -3.15
N GLN A 58 21.14 3.14 -2.18
CA GLN A 58 22.17 3.18 -1.17
C GLN A 58 22.18 1.86 -0.36
N PRO A 59 23.35 1.27 -0.07
CA PRO A 59 23.43 0.11 0.80
C PRO A 59 22.92 0.46 2.20
N GLN A 60 21.99 -0.33 2.71
CA GLN A 60 21.50 -0.20 4.08
C GLN A 60 22.64 -0.56 5.05
N PRO A 61 22.87 0.21 6.13
CA PRO A 61 23.87 -0.14 7.13
C PRO A 61 23.50 -1.49 7.74
N LYS A 62 24.40 -2.47 7.64
CA LYS A 62 24.21 -3.77 8.30
C LYS A 62 24.22 -3.52 9.81
N GLU A 63 23.17 -3.94 10.50
CA GLU A 63 23.11 -3.90 11.96
C GLU A 63 24.33 -4.63 12.54
N LYS A 64 25.00 -4.00 13.51
CA LYS A 64 26.34 -4.35 13.99
C LYS A 64 26.40 -5.63 14.84
N ASN A 65 25.46 -6.56 14.66
CA ASN A 65 25.40 -7.84 15.38
C ASN A 65 26.00 -9.02 14.59
N SER A 66 26.64 -8.76 13.44
CA SER A 66 27.29 -9.79 12.63
C SER A 66 28.82 -9.83 12.73
N ILE A 67 29.46 -8.95 13.53
CA ILE A 67 30.93 -8.98 13.69
C ILE A 67 31.39 -10.23 14.49
N GLU A 68 30.51 -10.87 15.27
CA GLU A 68 30.88 -12.05 16.06
C GLU A 68 30.94 -13.37 15.25
N LYS A 69 30.54 -13.37 13.97
CA LYS A 69 30.57 -14.58 13.12
C LYS A 69 31.76 -14.68 12.15
N GLU A 70 32.67 -13.70 12.16
CA GLU A 70 33.87 -13.72 11.29
C GLU A 70 35.15 -14.07 12.06
N LEU A 71 35.04 -14.55 13.32
CA LEU A 71 36.15 -15.09 14.10
C LEU A 71 35.88 -16.51 14.65
N MET A 72 35.26 -17.38 13.83
CA MET A 72 35.37 -18.83 13.97
C MET A 72 35.67 -19.47 12.62
#